data_AF-A0A6P7EY28-F1
#
_entry.id   AF-A0A6P7EY28-F1
#
_cell.length_a   1.000
_cell.length_b   1.000
_cell.length_c   1.000
_cell.angle_alpha   90.00
_cell.angle_beta   90.00
_cell.angle_gamma   90.00
#
_symmetry.space_group_name_H-M   'P 1'
#
loop_
_entity.id
_entity.type
_entity.pdbx_description
1 polymer ?
#
loop_
_entity_poly.entity_id
_entity_poly.type
_entity_poly.pdbx_seq_one_letter_code
_entity_poly.pdbx_strand_id
1 'polypeptide(L)'
;MSVQKYGTEYLRSYPGLLKVCEQVLNISVIIAGSICGFLFKTILLNFNAIYALCTTLFFLIVHYKALFTKSTFPWDWIECANSLAVAVVYALGASITLSELSKEYIVAGIIGYITAMAYVLETIDGFKLAVTPRARYVWTTPNMPE
;
A
#
# COMPACT_ATOMS: atom_id res chain seq x y z
N MET A 1 -4.12 16.13 -16.60
CA MET A 1 -4.45 16.29 -15.16
C MET A 1 -5.20 15.04 -14.72
N SER A 2 -4.63 14.21 -13.85
CA SER A 2 -5.36 13.06 -13.29
C SER A 2 -6.33 13.57 -12.23
N VAL A 3 -7.62 13.60 -12.56
CA VAL A 3 -8.68 13.89 -11.58
C VAL A 3 -8.61 12.78 -10.53
N GLN A 4 -8.33 13.15 -9.28
CA GLN A 4 -8.29 12.22 -8.15
C GLN A 4 -9.72 11.68 -7.96
N LYS A 5 -9.92 10.38 -8.24
CA LYS A 5 -11.23 9.72 -8.19
C LYS A 5 -11.54 9.29 -6.76
N TYR A 6 -12.81 9.34 -6.36
CA TYR A 6 -13.25 8.99 -5.00
C TYR A 6 -14.39 7.97 -5.03
N GLY A 7 -14.69 7.34 -3.89
CA GLY A 7 -15.81 6.43 -3.75
C GLY A 7 -15.70 5.18 -4.64
N THR A 8 -16.79 4.82 -5.32
CA THR A 8 -16.85 3.64 -6.19
C THR A 8 -16.01 3.79 -7.46
N GLU A 9 -15.75 5.02 -7.90
CA GLU A 9 -14.86 5.28 -9.03
C GLU A 9 -13.39 5.09 -8.69
N TYR A 10 -13.02 5.29 -7.42
CA TYR A 10 -11.67 4.97 -6.93
C TYR A 10 -11.42 3.48 -6.98
N LEU A 11 -12.37 2.65 -6.53
CA LEU A 11 -12.25 1.18 -6.57
C LEU A 11 -12.08 0.63 -8.00
N ARG A 12 -12.63 1.32 -9.00
CA ARG A 12 -12.47 0.96 -10.43
C ARG A 12 -11.22 1.55 -11.07
N SER A 13 -10.50 2.42 -10.37
CA SER A 13 -9.25 2.99 -10.85
C SER A 13 -8.09 2.04 -10.58
N TYR A 14 -7.02 2.15 -11.38
CA TYR A 14 -5.79 1.39 -11.18
C TYR A 14 -5.26 1.43 -9.72
N PRO A 15 -5.11 2.60 -9.05
CA PRO A 15 -4.62 2.64 -7.67
C PRO A 15 -5.59 2.00 -6.66
N GLY A 16 -6.91 2.07 -6.90
CA GLY A 16 -7.89 1.40 -6.05
C GLY A 16 -7.86 -0.12 -6.21
N LEU A 17 -7.73 -0.61 -7.45
CA LEU A 17 -7.57 -2.04 -7.73
C LEU A 17 -6.28 -2.59 -7.09
N LEU A 18 -5.19 -1.83 -7.17
CA LEU A 18 -3.91 -2.21 -6.57
C LEU A 18 -4.03 -2.41 -5.05
N LYS A 19 -4.69 -1.49 -4.33
CA LYS A 19 -4.96 -1.67 -2.89
C LYS A 19 -5.82 -2.89 -2.56
N VAL A 20 -6.80 -3.21 -3.40
CA VAL A 20 -7.61 -4.43 -3.22
C VAL A 20 -6.75 -5.67 -3.44
N CYS A 21 -5.88 -5.67 -4.46
CA CYS A 21 -4.92 -6.74 -4.69
C CYS A 21 -3.95 -6.90 -3.52
N GLU A 22 -3.44 -5.81 -2.95
CA GLU A 22 -2.60 -5.83 -1.74
C GLU A 22 -3.32 -6.46 -0.55
N GLN A 23 -4.61 -6.17 -0.34
CA GLN A 23 -5.37 -6.82 0.73
C GLN A 23 -5.49 -8.34 0.53
N VAL A 24 -5.80 -8.78 -0.70
CA VAL A 24 -5.87 -10.21 -1.03
C VAL A 24 -4.51 -10.87 -0.81
N LEU A 25 -3.45 -10.21 -1.24
CA LEU A 25 -2.08 -10.67 -1.07
C LEU A 25 -1.69 -10.77 0.41
N ASN A 26 -1.98 -9.76 1.23
CA ASN A 26 -1.70 -9.82 2.66
C ASN A 26 -2.48 -10.96 3.36
N ILE A 27 -3.75 -11.18 3.00
CA ILE A 27 -4.55 -12.30 3.53
C ILE A 27 -3.92 -13.63 3.13
N SER A 28 -3.46 -13.77 1.88
CA SER A 28 -2.77 -14.98 1.42
C SER A 28 -1.49 -15.27 2.20
N VAL A 29 -0.73 -14.23 2.57
CA VAL A 29 0.46 -14.35 3.43
C VAL A 29 0.08 -14.83 4.83
N ILE A 30 -1.00 -14.30 5.42
CA ILE A 30 -1.45 -14.73 6.75
C ILE A 30 -1.83 -16.21 6.74
N ILE A 31 -2.55 -16.66 5.71
CA ILE A 31 -2.94 -18.06 5.57
C ILE A 31 -1.70 -18.94 5.41
N ALA A 32 -0.80 -18.59 4.50
CA ALA A 32 0.44 -19.34 4.27
C ALA A 32 1.35 -19.37 5.51
N GLY A 33 1.49 -18.24 6.21
CA GLY A 33 2.27 -18.14 7.43
C GLY A 33 1.66 -18.90 8.61
N SER A 34 0.34 -19.02 8.67
CA SER A 34 -0.35 -19.82 9.70
C SER A 34 -0.15 -21.32 9.50
N ILE A 35 -0.03 -21.79 8.26
CA ILE A 35 0.22 -23.20 7.94
C ILE A 35 1.65 -23.62 8.36
N CYS A 36 2.62 -22.71 8.23
CA CYS A 36 4.03 -22.98 8.57
C CYS A 36 4.31 -23.16 10.08
N GLY A 37 3.33 -22.90 10.96
CA GLY A 37 3.42 -23.08 12.41
C GLY A 37 3.89 -21.84 13.19
N PHE A 38 4.04 -21.98 14.52
CA PHE A 38 4.33 -20.89 15.47
C PHE A 38 5.84 -20.67 15.71
N LEU A 39 6.63 -20.60 14.65
CA LEU A 39 8.04 -20.21 14.77
C LEU A 39 8.17 -18.68 14.77
N PHE A 40 9.18 -18.14 15.47
CA PHE A 40 9.40 -16.69 15.55
C PHE A 40 9.46 -16.02 14.16
N LYS A 41 10.03 -16.72 13.18
CA LYS A 41 10.14 -16.26 11.78
C LYS A 41 8.78 -16.07 11.10
N THR A 42 7.85 -17.01 11.27
CA THR A 42 6.50 -16.95 10.68
C THR A 42 5.63 -15.95 11.42
N ILE A 43 5.82 -15.80 12.74
CA ILE A 43 5.17 -14.77 13.54
C ILE A 43 5.54 -13.37 13.05
N LEU A 44 6.82 -13.11 12.74
CA LEU A 44 7.25 -11.83 12.16
C LEU A 44 6.59 -11.55 10.80
N LEU A 45 6.57 -12.53 9.90
CA LEU A 45 5.93 -12.37 8.60
C LEU A 45 4.41 -12.10 8.73
N ASN A 46 3.73 -12.82 9.61
CA ASN A 46 2.31 -12.62 9.89
C ASN A 46 2.03 -11.26 10.54
N PHE A 47 2.89 -10.81 11.47
CA PHE A 47 2.77 -9.49 12.08
C PHE A 47 2.89 -8.37 11.03
N ASN A 48 3.87 -8.49 10.12
CA ASN A 48 4.04 -7.57 9.00
C ASN A 48 2.79 -7.55 8.10
N ALA A 49 2.20 -8.72 7.83
CA ALA A 49 1.00 -8.83 7.02
C ALA A 49 -0.24 -8.21 7.67
N ILE A 50 -0.39 -8.37 8.99
CA ILE A 50 -1.48 -7.75 9.76
C ILE A 50 -1.32 -6.23 9.76
N TYR A 51 -0.11 -5.73 10.01
CA TYR A 51 0.18 -4.29 9.95
C TYR A 51 -0.13 -3.71 8.57
N ALA A 52 0.29 -4.39 7.50
CA ALA A 52 0.02 -4.01 6.13
C ALA A 52 -1.47 -4.03 5.79
N LEU A 53 -2.24 -5.01 6.29
CA LEU A 53 -3.71 -5.03 6.17
C LEU A 53 -4.36 -3.82 6.84
N CYS A 54 -3.97 -3.52 8.08
CA CYS A 54 -4.54 -2.40 8.81
C CYS A 54 -4.28 -1.07 8.10
N THR A 55 -3.05 -0.86 7.62
CA THR A 55 -2.69 0.38 6.92
C THR A 55 -3.35 0.51 5.55
N THR A 56 -3.35 -0.55 4.73
CA THR A 56 -4.03 -0.54 3.43
C THR A 56 -5.54 -0.34 3.57
N LEU A 57 -6.17 -0.97 4.56
CA LEU A 57 -7.60 -0.78 4.85
C LEU A 57 -7.90 0.64 5.32
N PHE A 58 -7.05 1.22 6.17
CA PHE A 58 -7.15 2.63 6.55
C PHE A 58 -7.12 3.53 5.31
N PHE A 59 -6.09 3.42 4.46
CA PHE A 59 -5.99 4.26 3.26
C PHE A 59 -7.15 4.05 2.28
N LEU A 60 -7.63 2.81 2.11
CA LEU A 60 -8.79 2.50 1.28
C LEU A 60 -10.04 3.22 1.79
N ILE A 61 -10.30 3.22 3.10
CA ILE A 61 -11.43 3.96 3.71
C ILE A 61 -11.27 5.47 3.48
N VAL A 62 -10.06 5.99 3.64
CA VAL A 62 -9.78 7.43 3.49
C VAL A 62 -10.01 7.89 2.05
N HIS A 63 -9.56 7.12 1.04
CA HIS A 63 -9.86 7.35 -0.38
C HIS A 63 -11.35 7.19 -0.69
N TYR A 64 -12.01 6.17 -0.13
CA TYR A 64 -13.43 5.92 -0.35
C TYR A 64 -14.30 7.10 0.15
N LYS A 65 -14.00 7.61 1.35
CA LYS A 65 -14.72 8.75 1.96
C LYS A 65 -14.25 10.13 1.48
N ALA A 66 -13.29 10.20 0.56
CA ALA A 66 -12.66 11.43 0.07
C ALA A 66 -12.12 12.32 1.20
N LEU A 67 -11.70 11.75 2.33
CA LEU A 67 -11.26 12.51 3.52
C LEU A 67 -10.01 13.37 3.24
N PHE A 68 -9.21 12.99 2.24
CA PHE A 68 -8.07 13.77 1.75
C PHE A 68 -8.42 15.15 1.23
N THR A 69 -9.62 15.33 0.66
CA THR A 69 -10.04 16.63 0.10
C THR A 69 -10.29 17.69 1.17
N LYS A 70 -10.56 17.27 2.41
CA LYS A 70 -10.89 18.16 3.53
C LYS A 70 -9.66 18.55 4.35
N SER A 71 -8.49 18.03 4.02
CA SER A 71 -7.28 18.12 4.84
C SER A 71 -6.11 18.68 4.03
N THR A 72 -5.43 19.68 4.59
CA THR A 72 -4.21 20.28 4.00
C THR A 72 -2.96 19.45 4.24
N PHE A 73 -3.07 18.33 4.96
CA PHE A 73 -1.95 17.45 5.25
C PHE A 73 -1.38 16.80 3.97
N PRO A 74 -0.05 16.56 3.91
CA PRO A 74 0.61 15.97 2.75
C PRO A 74 0.41 14.45 2.70
N TRP A 75 -0.84 14.03 2.55
CA TRP A 75 -1.24 12.62 2.62
C TRP A 75 -0.57 11.72 1.58
N ASP A 76 -0.32 12.23 0.36
CA ASP A 76 0.34 11.46 -0.71
C ASP A 76 1.77 11.07 -0.31
N TRP A 77 2.47 11.95 0.43
CA TRP A 77 3.82 11.65 0.96
C TRP A 77 3.78 10.62 2.09
N ILE A 78 2.75 10.67 2.95
CA ILE A 78 2.59 9.72 4.04
C ILE A 78 2.29 8.32 3.48
N GLU A 79 1.41 8.24 2.49
CA GLU A 79 1.05 7.00 1.81
C GLU A 79 2.24 6.39 1.06
N CYS A 80 3.02 7.23 0.37
CA CYS A 80 4.27 6.84 -0.28
C CYS A 80 5.32 6.32 0.73
N ALA A 81 5.52 7.01 1.86
CA ALA A 81 6.48 6.59 2.88
C ALA A 81 6.04 5.28 3.55
N ASN A 82 4.74 5.11 3.80
CA ASN A 82 4.18 3.90 4.40
C ASN A 82 4.34 2.69 3.46
N SER A 83 3.98 2.82 2.18
CA SER A 83 4.15 1.73 1.21
C SER A 83 5.62 1.30 1.10
N LEU A 84 6.57 2.25 1.09
CA LEU A 84 7.99 1.94 1.08
C LEU A 84 8.43 1.18 2.34
N ALA A 85 8.01 1.64 3.52
CA ALA A 85 8.34 0.99 4.78
C ALA A 85 7.79 -0.45 4.82
N VAL A 86 6.54 -0.65 4.38
CA VAL A 86 5.90 -1.96 4.30
C VAL A 86 6.64 -2.86 3.31
N ALA A 87 7.04 -2.35 2.14
CA ALA A 87 7.80 -3.11 1.15
C ALA A 87 9.13 -3.64 1.71
N VAL A 88 9.88 -2.78 2.41
CA VAL A 88 11.17 -3.15 3.03
C VAL A 88 10.96 -4.22 4.11
N VAL A 89 9.98 -4.02 4.98
CA VAL A 89 9.68 -4.93 6.08
C VAL A 89 9.20 -6.30 5.55
N TYR A 90 8.41 -6.32 4.47
CA TYR A 90 8.03 -7.55 3.79
C TYR A 90 9.21 -8.26 3.14
N ALA A 91 10.09 -7.54 2.43
CA ALA A 91 11.28 -8.13 1.82
C ALA A 91 12.19 -8.77 2.88
N LEU A 92 12.38 -8.12 4.03
CA LEU A 92 13.13 -8.67 5.16
C LEU A 92 12.44 -9.91 5.75
N GLY A 93 11.14 -9.84 6.01
CA GLY A 93 10.36 -10.98 6.53
C GLY A 93 10.36 -12.18 5.59
N ALA A 94 10.23 -11.94 4.28
CA ALA A 94 10.32 -12.96 3.25
C ALA A 94 11.72 -13.59 3.18
N SER A 95 12.78 -12.78 3.28
CA SER A 95 14.17 -13.26 3.31
C SER A 95 14.43 -14.17 4.53
N ILE A 96 13.93 -13.77 5.70
CA ILE A 96 14.09 -14.54 6.95
C ILE A 96 13.31 -15.86 6.87
N THR A 97 12.10 -15.85 6.33
CA THR A 97 11.29 -17.08 6.19
C THR A 97 11.86 -18.03 5.15
N LEU A 98 12.37 -17.51 4.02
CA LEU A 98 13.00 -18.31 2.97
C LEU A 98 14.37 -18.88 3.35
N SER A 99 15.01 -18.36 4.41
CA SER A 99 16.23 -18.97 4.97
C SER A 99 16.02 -20.41 5.45
N GLU A 100 14.78 -20.77 5.78
CA GLU A 100 14.40 -22.15 6.07
C GLU A 100 14.01 -22.84 4.76
N LEU A 101 14.89 -23.72 4.25
CA LEU A 101 14.70 -24.38 2.95
C LEU A 101 13.68 -25.55 2.98
N SER A 102 12.58 -25.38 3.71
CA SER A 102 11.48 -26.34 3.74
C SER A 102 10.35 -25.92 2.80
N LYS A 103 9.61 -26.91 2.25
CA LYS A 103 8.64 -26.68 1.17
C LYS A 103 7.60 -25.61 1.49
N GLU A 104 7.09 -25.59 2.72
CA GLU A 104 6.04 -24.65 3.17
C GLU A 104 6.58 -23.22 3.31
N TYR A 105 7.80 -23.07 3.82
CA TYR A 105 8.46 -21.79 4.06
C TYR A 105 8.89 -21.11 2.76
N ILE A 106 9.27 -21.92 1.75
CA ILE A 106 9.54 -21.43 0.40
C ILE A 106 8.29 -20.79 -0.20
N VAL A 107 7.12 -21.44 -0.06
CA VAL A 107 5.85 -20.90 -0.59
C VAL A 107 5.48 -19.60 0.11
N ALA A 108 5.53 -19.56 1.45
CA ALA A 108 5.25 -18.33 2.21
C ALA A 108 6.22 -17.19 1.88
N GLY A 109 7.51 -17.50 1.73
CA GLY A 109 8.54 -16.52 1.33
C GLY A 109 8.32 -15.97 -0.08
N ILE A 110 7.99 -16.81 -1.05
CA ILE A 110 7.68 -16.37 -2.43
C ILE A 110 6.47 -15.43 -2.45
N ILE A 111 5.38 -15.80 -1.76
CA ILE A 111 4.20 -14.94 -1.66
C ILE A 111 4.58 -13.61 -1.00
N GLY A 112 5.40 -13.63 0.07
CA GLY A 112 5.91 -12.42 0.73
C GLY A 112 6.78 -11.52 -0.18
N TYR A 113 7.52 -12.07 -1.14
CA TYR A 113 8.22 -11.27 -2.14
C TYR A 113 7.28 -10.68 -3.19
N ILE A 114 6.26 -11.42 -3.60
CA ILE A 114 5.21 -10.91 -4.52
C ILE A 114 4.48 -9.74 -3.85
N THR A 115 4.16 -9.86 -2.56
CA THR A 115 3.53 -8.75 -1.81
C THR A 115 4.46 -7.55 -1.69
N ALA A 116 5.76 -7.77 -1.39
CA ALA A 116 6.75 -6.71 -1.37
C ALA A 116 6.80 -5.95 -2.71
N MET A 117 6.76 -6.68 -3.84
CA MET A 117 6.76 -6.07 -5.17
C MET A 117 5.53 -5.21 -5.44
N ALA A 118 4.34 -5.65 -5.00
CA ALA A 118 3.12 -4.84 -5.10
C ALA A 118 3.27 -3.50 -4.37
N TYR A 119 3.81 -3.51 -3.15
CA TYR A 119 4.06 -2.28 -2.40
C TYR A 119 5.15 -1.40 -3.03
N VAL A 120 6.17 -1.98 -3.67
CA VAL A 120 7.16 -1.20 -4.43
C VAL A 120 6.50 -0.46 -5.60
N LEU A 121 5.60 -1.12 -6.33
CA LEU A 121 4.82 -0.49 -7.40
C LEU A 121 3.97 0.65 -6.85
N GLU A 122 3.29 0.42 -5.72
CA GLU A 122 2.51 1.45 -5.02
C GLU A 122 3.38 2.64 -4.61
N THR A 123 4.59 2.40 -4.09
CA THR A 123 5.54 3.47 -3.74
C THR A 123 5.95 4.28 -4.97
N ILE A 124 6.25 3.63 -6.10
CA ILE A 124 6.64 4.34 -7.33
C ILE A 124 5.52 5.26 -7.81
N ASP A 125 4.28 4.77 -7.79
CA ASP A 125 3.13 5.56 -8.23
C ASP A 125 2.75 6.64 -7.22
N GLY A 126 2.84 6.34 -5.91
CA GLY A 126 2.70 7.30 -4.83
C GLY A 126 3.73 8.43 -4.92
N PHE A 127 4.98 8.11 -5.26
CA PHE A 127 6.03 9.11 -5.46
C PHE A 127 5.73 10.02 -6.64
N LYS A 128 5.30 9.46 -7.79
CA LYS A 128 4.89 10.26 -8.94
C LYS A 128 3.76 11.21 -8.58
N LEU A 129 2.75 10.73 -7.84
CA LEU A 129 1.61 11.54 -7.39
C LEU A 129 2.05 12.64 -6.41
N ALA A 130 2.93 12.33 -5.46
CA ALA A 130 3.39 13.26 -4.44
C ALA A 130 4.28 14.39 -5.02
N VAL A 131 5.03 14.09 -6.08
CA VAL A 131 5.89 15.08 -6.78
C VAL A 131 5.09 15.92 -7.77
N THR A 132 3.99 15.40 -8.33
CA THR A 132 3.15 16.22 -9.24
C THR A 132 2.52 17.40 -8.49
N PRO A 133 2.69 18.64 -8.98
CA PRO A 133 2.13 19.81 -8.32
C PRO A 133 0.60 19.72 -8.31
N ARG A 134 0.00 19.67 -7.12
CA ARG A 134 -1.45 19.86 -6.96
C ARG A 134 -1.81 21.24 -7.50
N ALA A 135 -2.83 21.33 -8.36
CA ALA A 135 -3.40 22.61 -8.75
C ALA A 135 -3.93 23.31 -7.49
N ARG A 136 -3.14 24.18 -6.89
CA ARG A 136 -3.65 25.15 -5.92
C ARG A 136 -4.46 26.14 -6.74
N TYR A 137 -5.76 26.22 -6.49
CA TYR A 137 -6.51 27.42 -6.84
C TYR A 137 -5.93 28.55 -6.00
N VAL A 138 -4.90 29.19 -6.52
CA VAL A 138 -4.43 30.46 -6.00
C VAL A 138 -5.48 31.46 -6.45
N TRP A 139 -6.20 32.07 -5.50
CA TRP A 139 -7.12 33.19 -5.73
C TRP A 139 -6.37 34.47 -6.19
N THR A 140 -5.38 34.34 -7.08
CA THR A 140 -4.56 35.44 -7.57
C THR A 140 -4.59 35.55 -9.09
N THR A 141 -5.77 35.39 -9.68
CA THR A 141 -6.10 36.16 -10.88
C THR A 141 -7.16 37.18 -10.51
N PRO A 142 -6.76 38.41 -10.11
CA PRO A 142 -7.68 39.53 -10.18
C PRO A 142 -7.96 39.79 -11.67
N ASN A 143 -9.24 39.74 -12.03
CA ASN A 143 -9.85 40.26 -13.27
C ASN A 143 -9.32 39.66 -14.58
N MET A 144 -10.12 38.80 -15.22
CA MET A 144 -10.18 38.79 -16.68
C MET A 144 -11.22 39.83 -17.14
N PRO A 145 -11.01 40.47 -18.31
CA PRO A 145 -11.68 41.71 -18.71
C PRO A 145 -13.16 41.51 -19.05
N GLU A 146 -13.90 42.62 -19.01
CA GLU A 146 -15.36 42.78 -19.18
C GLU A 146 -16.03 41.90 -20.24
#